data_AF-A0A3D4VY37-F1
#
_entry.id   AF-A0A3D4VY37-F1
#
_cell.length_a   1.000
_cell.length_b   1.000
_cell.length_c   1.000
_cell.angle_alpha   90.00
_cell.angle_beta   90.00
_cell.angle_gamma   90.00
#
_symmetry.space_group_name_H-M   'P 1'
#
loop_
_entity.id
_entity.type
_entity.pdbx_description
1 polymer ?
#
loop_
_entity_poly.entity_id
_entity_poly.type
_entity_poly.pdbx_seq_one_letter_code
_entity_poly.pdbx_strand_id
1 'polypeptide(L)'
;MEQLLKILEDNARLPIEDIATMLNKSPAEVAAMIDLARAQGIIKGYKTLVDWEKAGVNRVEAVIELNVSPKKSRGFDEIAATIAAFDEVE
;
A
#
# COMPACT_ATOMS: atom_id res chain seq x y z
N MET A 1 -7.97 -16.40 5.54
CA MET A 1 -7.27 -15.11 5.65
C MET A 1 -6.95 -14.56 4.26
N GLU A 2 -6.26 -15.32 3.40
CA GLU A 2 -5.94 -14.89 2.03
C GLU A 2 -7.14 -14.35 1.23
N GLN A 3 -8.28 -15.06 1.27
CA GLN A 3 -9.50 -14.62 0.56
C GLN A 3 -10.04 -13.27 1.07
N LEU A 4 -10.00 -13.03 2.39
CA LEU A 4 -10.40 -11.74 2.97
C LEU A 4 -9.48 -10.61 2.48
N LEU A 5 -8.17 -10.87 2.47
CA LEU A 5 -7.19 -9.88 2.03
C LEU A 5 -7.35 -9.55 0.55
N LYS A 6 -7.60 -10.55 -0.32
CA LYS A 6 -7.92 -10.32 -1.75
C LYS A 6 -9.17 -9.47 -1.95
N ILE A 7 -10.24 -9.74 -1.20
CA ILE A 7 -11.47 -8.93 -1.27
C ILE A 7 -11.20 -7.47 -0.85
N LEU A 8 -10.42 -7.25 0.21
CA LEU A 8 -10.08 -5.91 0.68
C LEU A 8 -9.06 -5.19 -0.19
N GLU A 9 -8.18 -5.93 -0.88
CA GLU A 9 -7.24 -5.41 -1.87
C GLU A 9 -8.00 -4.89 -3.11
N ASP A 10 -8.98 -5.65 -3.59
CA ASP A 10 -9.82 -5.25 -4.72
C ASP A 10 -10.77 -4.11 -4.34
N ASN A 11 -11.44 -4.22 -3.19
CA ASN A 11 -12.39 -3.21 -2.72
C ASN A 11 -12.50 -3.17 -1.19
N ALA A 12 -11.66 -2.34 -0.59
CA ALA A 12 -11.66 -2.06 0.84
C ALA A 12 -12.93 -1.39 1.39
N ARG A 13 -13.84 -0.90 0.52
CA ARG A 13 -15.05 -0.16 0.94
C ARG A 13 -16.29 -1.05 1.04
N LEU A 14 -16.17 -2.34 0.75
CA LEU A 14 -17.28 -3.29 0.90
C LEU A 14 -17.74 -3.34 2.37
N PRO A 15 -19.05 -3.34 2.63
CA PRO A 15 -19.56 -3.51 3.98
C PRO A 15 -19.22 -4.92 4.47
N ILE A 16 -18.98 -5.01 5.78
CA ILE A 16 -18.58 -6.28 6.44
C ILE A 16 -19.61 -7.38 6.19
N GLU A 17 -20.89 -7.04 6.08
CA GLU A 17 -21.99 -7.98 5.79
C GLU A 17 -21.87 -8.63 4.41
N ASP A 18 -21.47 -7.88 3.38
CA ASP A 18 -21.27 -8.41 2.03
C ASP A 18 -20.03 -9.32 2.01
N ILE A 19 -18.95 -8.89 2.66
CA ILE A 19 -17.72 -9.69 2.79
C ILE A 19 -18.01 -10.99 3.55
N ALA A 20 -18.81 -10.92 4.61
CA ALA A 20 -19.25 -12.07 5.39
C ALA A 20 -20.06 -13.05 4.54
N THR A 21 -20.97 -12.54 3.70
CA THR A 21 -21.74 -13.35 2.74
C THR A 21 -20.82 -14.01 1.72
N MET A 22 -19.87 -13.28 1.14
CA MET A 22 -18.90 -13.81 0.16
C MET A 22 -17.98 -14.88 0.75
N LEU A 23 -17.60 -14.75 2.02
CA LEU A 23 -16.73 -15.68 2.73
C LEU A 23 -17.49 -16.80 3.47
N ASN A 24 -18.83 -16.79 3.41
CA ASN A 24 -19.72 -17.69 4.15
C ASN A 24 -19.38 -17.74 5.66
N LYS A 25 -19.20 -16.55 6.25
CA LYS A 25 -18.85 -16.32 7.66
C LYS A 25 -19.82 -15.36 8.32
N SER A 26 -19.78 -15.28 9.65
CA SER A 26 -20.53 -14.22 10.35
C SER A 26 -19.83 -12.85 10.21
N PRO A 27 -20.58 -11.74 10.21
CA PRO A 27 -20.00 -10.39 10.21
C PRO A 27 -19.04 -10.16 11.38
N ALA A 28 -19.33 -10.73 12.55
CA ALA A 28 -18.47 -10.63 13.74
C ALA A 28 -17.11 -11.31 13.54
N GLU A 29 -17.07 -12.50 12.92
CA GLU A 29 -15.81 -13.16 12.57
C GLU A 29 -15.00 -12.34 11.58
N VAL A 30 -15.64 -11.79 10.55
CA VAL A 30 -14.95 -10.98 9.54
C VAL A 30 -14.37 -9.71 10.18
N ALA A 31 -15.13 -9.02 11.03
CA ALA A 31 -14.63 -7.86 11.78
C ALA A 31 -13.39 -8.21 12.62
N ALA A 32 -13.45 -9.30 13.39
CA ALA A 32 -12.33 -9.75 14.20
C ALA A 32 -11.10 -10.12 13.36
N MET A 33 -11.29 -10.74 12.19
CA MET A 33 -10.20 -11.05 11.26
C MET A 33 -9.55 -9.78 10.68
N ILE A 34 -10.33 -8.76 10.36
CA ILE A 34 -9.82 -7.46 9.88
C ILE A 34 -9.02 -6.77 10.97
N ASP A 35 -9.53 -6.73 12.20
CA ASP A 35 -8.85 -6.11 13.34
C ASP A 35 -7.54 -6.82 13.67
N LEU A 36 -7.53 -8.15 13.63
CA LEU A 36 -6.31 -8.95 13.79
C LEU A 36 -5.28 -8.63 12.69
N ALA A 37 -5.71 -8.57 11.44
CA ALA A 37 -4.84 -8.27 10.31
C ALA A 37 -4.25 -6.84 10.39
N ARG A 38 -5.00 -5.86 10.91
CA ARG A 38 -4.50 -4.51 11.19
C ARG A 38 -3.51 -4.51 12.36
N ALA A 39 -3.85 -5.18 13.46
CA ALA A 39 -2.99 -5.25 14.66
C ALA A 39 -1.64 -5.93 14.37
N GLN A 40 -1.62 -6.90 13.46
CA GLN A 40 -0.41 -7.58 13.00
C GLN A 40 0.37 -6.80 11.92
N GLY A 41 -0.13 -5.66 11.45
CA GLY A 41 0.48 -4.89 10.37
C GLY A 41 0.41 -5.56 8.98
N ILE A 42 -0.45 -6.58 8.82
CA ILE A 42 -0.72 -7.21 7.52
C ILE A 42 -1.50 -6.23 6.64
N ILE A 43 -2.51 -5.56 7.21
CA ILE A 43 -3.17 -4.42 6.57
C ILE A 43 -2.44 -3.16 7.04
N LYS A 44 -1.64 -2.58 6.16
CA LYS A 44 -0.89 -1.34 6.44
C LYS A 44 -1.70 -0.06 6.19
N GLY A 45 -2.72 -0.15 5.34
CA GLY A 45 -3.57 0.98 4.97
C GLY A 45 -4.41 0.66 3.75
N TYR A 46 -5.18 1.64 3.30
CA TYR A 46 -6.01 1.56 2.10
C TYR A 46 -5.63 2.71 1.18
N LYS A 47 -5.32 2.41 -0.10
CA LYS A 47 -4.99 3.43 -1.10
C LYS A 47 -6.19 3.61 -2.03
N THR A 48 -6.47 4.85 -2.41
CA THR A 48 -7.47 5.15 -3.44
C THR A 48 -6.77 5.19 -4.80
N LEU A 49 -7.34 4.51 -5.80
CA LEU A 49 -6.94 4.69 -7.20
C LEU A 49 -7.57 5.99 -7.71
N VAL A 50 -6.72 6.98 -8.02
CA VAL A 50 -7.14 8.32 -8.44
C VAL A 50 -6.68 8.56 -9.86
N ASP A 51 -7.61 8.98 -10.71
CA ASP A 51 -7.32 9.54 -12.02
C ASP A 51 -6.90 11.01 -11.82
N TRP A 52 -5.58 11.23 -11.72
CA TRP A 52 -5.00 12.55 -11.46
C TRP A 52 -5.15 13.51 -12.66
N GLU A 53 -5.26 12.97 -13.88
CA GLU A 53 -5.53 13.74 -15.08
C GLU A 53 -6.90 14.39 -15.00
N LYS A 54 -7.94 13.61 -14.67
CA LYS A 54 -9.29 14.16 -14.42
C LYS A 54 -9.38 15.03 -13.17
N ALA A 55 -8.53 14.78 -12.16
CA ALA A 55 -8.49 15.61 -10.97
C ALA A 55 -7.97 17.04 -11.25
N GLY A 56 -7.45 17.31 -12.46
CA GLY A 56 -6.92 18.62 -12.83
C GLY A 56 -5.64 18.99 -12.08
N VAL A 57 -4.99 18.00 -11.47
CA VAL A 57 -3.74 18.16 -10.74
C VAL A 57 -2.61 17.80 -11.71
N ASN A 58 -1.82 18.80 -12.10
CA ASN A 58 -0.63 18.59 -12.92
C ASN A 58 0.44 17.84 -12.10
N ARG A 59 0.39 16.51 -12.15
CA ARG A 59 1.46 15.63 -11.68
C ARG A 59 2.32 15.19 -12.85
N VAL A 60 3.63 15.23 -12.66
CA VAL A 60 4.61 14.65 -13.58
C VAL A 60 5.28 13.52 -12.83
N GLU A 61 5.26 12.33 -13.42
CA GLU A 61 6.00 11.17 -12.93
C GLU A 61 7.14 10.92 -13.92
N ALA A 62 8.35 10.71 -13.40
CA ALA A 62 9.55 10.49 -14.20
C ALA A 62 10.41 9.41 -13.57
N VAL A 63 10.97 8.54 -14.41
CA VAL A 63 11.96 7.56 -13.99
C VAL A 63 13.34 8.17 -14.21
N ILE A 64 14.13 8.27 -13.14
CA ILE A 64 15.49 8.82 -13.19
C ILE A 64 16.48 7.68 -12.99
N GLU A 65 17.25 7.37 -14.03
CA GLU A 65 18.37 6.44 -13.93
C GLU A 65 19.62 7.16 -13.39
N LEU A 66 20.24 6.60 -12.35
CA LEU A 66 21.41 7.18 -11.69
C LEU A 66 22.62 6.28 -11.85
N ASN A 67 23.70 6.81 -12.41
CA ASN A 67 25.01 6.15 -12.41
C ASN A 67 25.85 6.69 -11.25
N VAL A 68 26.05 5.87 -10.21
CA VAL A 68 26.74 6.26 -8.99
C VAL A 68 27.87 5.29 -8.63
N SER A 69 28.94 5.83 -8.04
CA SER A 69 30.05 5.02 -7.54
C SER A 69 29.87 4.73 -6.05
N PRO A 70 30.05 3.48 -5.59
CA PRO A 70 29.87 3.12 -4.18
C PRO A 70 30.97 3.71 -3.31
N LYS A 71 30.63 4.07 -2.07
CA LYS A 71 31.61 4.52 -1.07
C LYS A 71 32.26 3.33 -0.37
N LYS A 72 33.56 3.47 -0.08
CA LYS A 72 34.34 2.46 0.65
C LYS A 72 33.69 2.21 2.02
N SER A 73 33.44 0.94 2.34
CA SER A 73 32.80 0.45 3.58
C SER A 73 31.30 0.71 3.77
N ARG A 74 30.64 1.52 2.93
CA ARG A 74 29.18 1.80 3.03
C ARG A 74 28.38 1.53 1.75
N GLY A 75 29.05 1.20 0.64
CA GLY A 75 28.35 0.86 -0.61
C GLY A 75 27.52 2.04 -1.14
N PHE A 76 26.26 1.76 -1.45
CA PHE A 76 25.29 2.75 -1.96
C PHE A 76 24.38 3.33 -0.86
N ASP A 77 24.47 2.82 0.36
CA ASP A 77 23.50 3.11 1.44
C ASP A 77 23.37 4.61 1.74
N GLU A 78 24.49 5.33 1.68
CA GLU A 78 24.49 6.78 1.93
C GLU A 78 23.76 7.57 0.83
N ILE A 79 23.93 7.16 -0.42
CA ILE A 79 23.27 7.78 -1.57
C ILE A 79 21.78 7.41 -1.57
N ALA A 80 21.45 6.15 -1.30
CA ALA A 80 20.07 5.70 -1.19
C ALA A 80 19.31 6.42 -0.07
N ALA A 81 19.93 6.60 1.11
CA ALA A 81 19.33 7.34 2.22
C ALA A 81 19.07 8.82 1.88
N THR A 82 19.97 9.43 1.08
CA THR A 82 19.79 10.81 0.62
C THR A 82 18.63 10.92 -0.37
N ILE A 83 18.51 9.98 -1.31
CA ILE A 83 17.44 9.94 -2.30
C ILE A 83 16.07 9.68 -1.65
N ALA A 84 16.01 8.73 -0.71
CA ALA A 84 14.78 8.39 0.01
C ALA A 84 14.29 9.49 0.96
N ALA A 85 15.08 10.55 1.19
CA ALA A 85 14.70 11.68 2.02
C ALA A 85 13.91 12.77 1.27
N PHE A 86 13.82 12.69 -0.07
CA PHE A 86 13.00 13.60 -0.86
C PHE A 86 11.54 13.13 -0.86
N ASP A 87 10.60 14.04 -0.56
CA ASP A 87 9.16 13.74 -0.52
C ASP A 87 8.61 13.33 -1.90
N GLU A 88 9.31 13.71 -2.98
CA GLU A 88 8.96 13.42 -4.37
C GLU A 88 9.39 12.01 -4.82
N VAL A 89 10.16 11.28 -4.00
CA VAL A 89 10.64 9.93 -4.30
C VAL A 89 9.81 8.91 -3.53
N GLU A 90 9.11 8.03 -4.26
CA GLU A 90 8.28 6.94 -3.70
C GLU A 90 9.06 5.62 -3.56
#